data_AF-A0A353CUS0-F1
#
_entry.id   AF-A0A353CUS0-F1
#
_cell.length_a   1.000
_cell.length_b   1.000
_cell.length_c   1.000
_cell.angle_alpha   90.00
_cell.angle_beta   90.00
_cell.angle_gamma   90.00
#
_symmetry.space_group_name_H-M   'P 1'
#
loop_
_entity.id
_entity.type
_entity.pdbx_description
1 polymer ?
#
loop_
_entity_poly.entity_id
_entity_poly.type
_entity_poly.pdbx_seq_one_letter_code
_entity_poly.pdbx_strand_id
1 'polypeptide(L)'
;MSYNISRYLNVIDLGGSALLFNGVNGCLDEISGGPAEIFLSGDRERLGELSSEDAAALLRRGHITTLPPEEELSRFGTFAGALYEKQAKETKAAGIMLLMSYNCNLACKYCYQQEHRPGKSKAVMTEEMVDNVFDRHLASIIPGAELKNCNISFYGGEPFLPANLPVIRKALGYAAKYKMPATAISNATMVDSMPEIFGPGPGLVSQVQVSLDGDKPLHDSSRVPASGEATYDKMLANMAMLLERGTRISIRLNLDRRTLESVPSLVKDLKEKKILGNKLATIYASPLHDNIARVDATDFMDMTDLSSRVFDLGIDLEHPVSLRANELSRLFGLKKGLGLMKTCFCMQTMQRTLVVDPFGDLYACFEEAGYPEHRVGHVSREGVEFFPLHDKYKTRHIANMPECLECSVALACGGQCGAKCRAKTGDIFKPHCEDTKKVILESVKLAYQRNAAGAAAGDGRSEPDLVSAHG
;
A
#
# COMPACT_ATOMS: atom_id res chain seq x y z
N MET A 1 39.26 15.79 10.15
CA MET A 1 38.37 15.95 8.97
C MET A 1 37.11 16.62 9.46
N SER A 2 36.53 17.56 8.70
CA SER A 2 35.20 18.09 9.04
C SER A 2 34.16 17.09 8.54
N TYR A 3 33.30 16.60 9.43
CA TYR A 3 32.19 15.72 9.10
C TYR A 3 30.89 16.54 9.09
N ASN A 4 29.96 16.14 8.25
CA ASN A 4 28.58 16.61 8.22
C ASN A 4 27.64 15.50 8.68
N ILE A 5 26.55 15.84 9.35
CA ILE A 5 25.41 14.91 9.47
C ILE A 5 24.83 14.68 8.08
N SER A 6 24.64 13.42 7.70
CA SER A 6 23.98 13.09 6.43
C SER A 6 22.59 13.72 6.38
N ARG A 7 22.23 14.32 5.24
CA ARG A 7 20.87 14.84 4.99
C ARG A 7 19.78 13.77 5.19
N TYR A 8 20.15 12.50 5.03
CA TYR A 8 19.23 11.38 5.08
C TYR A 8 19.24 10.63 6.40
N LEU A 9 19.98 11.13 7.40
CA LEU A 9 19.92 10.63 8.77
C LEU A 9 18.61 11.04 9.43
N ASN A 10 18.01 10.10 10.14
CA ASN A 10 16.93 10.33 11.09
C ASN A 10 17.39 9.83 12.45
N VAL A 11 17.18 10.65 13.48
CA VAL A 11 17.52 10.31 14.88
C VAL A 11 16.20 10.06 15.61
N ILE A 12 16.04 8.86 16.19
CA ILE A 12 14.84 8.44 16.90
C ILE A 12 15.19 8.25 18.38
N ASP A 13 14.55 9.01 19.26
CA ASP A 13 14.75 8.90 20.70
C ASP A 13 14.08 7.62 21.27
N LEU A 14 14.87 6.83 22.01
CA LEU A 14 14.43 5.61 22.68
C LEU A 14 14.28 5.77 24.20
N GLY A 15 14.52 6.96 24.78
CA GLY A 15 14.41 7.21 26.21
C GLY A 15 15.61 6.71 27.01
N GLY A 16 16.82 7.04 26.55
CA GLY A 16 18.10 6.68 27.17
C GLY A 16 19.21 6.35 26.16
N SER A 17 18.81 6.04 24.93
CA SER A 17 19.65 5.87 23.74
C SER A 17 18.96 6.50 22.53
N ALA A 18 19.67 6.57 21.40
CA ALA A 18 19.11 7.03 20.14
C ALA A 18 19.28 5.96 19.06
N LEU A 19 18.24 5.73 18.27
CA LEU A 19 18.31 4.91 17.07
C LEU A 19 18.57 5.80 15.85
N LEU A 20 19.71 5.60 15.21
CA LEU A 20 20.07 6.23 13.96
C LEU A 20 19.50 5.43 12.79
N PHE A 21 18.75 6.10 11.92
CA PHE A 21 18.18 5.50 10.71
C PHE A 21 18.53 6.33 9.48
N ASN A 22 19.39 5.80 8.62
CA ASN A 22 19.67 6.43 7.32
C ASN A 22 18.66 5.94 6.27
N GLY A 23 17.81 6.83 5.79
CA GLY A 23 16.71 6.47 4.87
C GLY A 23 17.11 6.30 3.40
N VAL A 24 18.41 6.38 3.07
CA VAL A 24 18.93 6.05 1.73
C VAL A 24 19.47 4.62 1.71
N ASN A 25 20.42 4.32 2.59
CA ASN A 25 21.05 2.99 2.62
C ASN A 25 20.29 1.98 3.50
N GLY A 26 19.41 2.46 4.38
CA GLY A 26 18.62 1.65 5.31
C GLY A 26 19.39 1.18 6.54
N CYS A 27 20.58 1.72 6.81
CA CYS A 27 21.36 1.39 8.01
C CYS A 27 20.64 1.86 9.27
N LEU A 28 20.72 1.01 10.29
CA LEU A 28 20.11 1.17 11.60
C LEU A 28 21.18 0.88 12.65
N ASP A 29 21.41 1.82 13.56
CA ASP A 29 22.39 1.67 14.63
C ASP A 29 21.87 2.36 15.88
N GLU A 30 21.82 1.65 17.00
CA GLU A 30 21.56 2.26 18.30
C GLU A 30 22.87 2.81 18.88
N ILE A 31 22.81 4.04 19.39
CA ILE A 31 23.92 4.69 20.08
C ILE A 31 23.46 5.12 21.47
N SER A 32 24.38 5.13 22.44
CA SER A 32 24.12 5.50 23.83
C SER A 32 25.20 6.45 24.36
N GLY A 33 24.97 7.04 25.54
CA GLY A 33 25.93 7.94 26.19
C GLY A 33 26.23 9.21 25.38
N GLY A 34 27.49 9.64 25.38
CA GLY A 34 27.95 10.88 24.73
C GLY A 34 27.53 11.01 23.25
N PRO A 35 27.74 10.00 22.39
CA PRO A 35 27.23 10.01 21.02
C PRO A 35 25.72 10.26 20.93
N ALA A 36 24.91 9.60 21.76
CA ALA A 36 23.45 9.81 21.75
C ALA A 36 23.09 11.25 22.11
N GLU A 37 23.73 11.82 23.14
CA GLU A 37 23.54 13.23 23.53
C GLU A 37 23.90 14.21 22.42
N ILE A 38 24.94 13.93 21.64
CA ILE A 38 25.34 14.73 20.48
C ILE A 38 24.23 14.73 19.43
N PHE A 39 23.80 13.54 18.98
CA PHE A 39 22.79 13.43 17.91
C PHE A 39 21.40 13.92 18.33
N LEU A 40 20.99 13.67 19.58
CA LEU A 40 19.71 14.14 20.12
C LEU A 40 19.68 15.65 20.31
N SER A 41 20.83 16.30 20.55
CA SER A 41 20.89 17.77 20.65
C SER A 41 20.61 18.50 19.34
N GLY A 42 20.81 17.82 18.20
CA GLY A 42 20.69 18.43 16.86
C GLY A 42 21.80 19.45 16.54
N ASP A 43 22.76 19.65 17.44
CA ASP A 43 23.88 20.56 17.26
C ASP A 43 25.00 19.92 16.44
N ARG A 44 25.25 20.49 15.27
CA ARG A 44 26.25 20.00 14.31
C ARG A 44 27.68 20.27 14.76
N GLU A 45 27.92 21.29 15.57
CA GLU A 45 29.27 21.64 16.03
C GLU A 45 29.81 20.55 16.97
N ARG A 46 28.92 19.90 17.70
CA ARG A 46 29.21 18.82 18.64
C ARG A 46 29.66 17.52 17.98
N LEU A 47 29.59 17.40 16.65
CA LEU A 47 30.21 16.26 15.95
C LEU A 47 31.73 16.18 16.17
N GLY A 48 32.37 17.32 16.49
CA GLY A 48 33.79 17.36 16.87
C GLY A 48 34.10 16.69 18.22
N GLU A 49 33.08 16.44 19.05
CA GLU A 49 33.21 15.74 20.35
C GLU A 49 33.28 14.22 20.18
N LEU A 50 32.93 13.68 19.01
CA LEU A 50 32.98 12.25 18.73
C LEU A 50 34.41 11.71 18.81
N SER A 51 34.57 10.52 19.39
CA SER A 51 35.84 9.81 19.31
C SER A 51 36.18 9.47 17.85
N SER A 52 37.46 9.28 17.56
CA SER A 52 37.88 8.89 16.21
C SER A 52 37.30 7.54 15.77
N GLU A 53 37.05 6.64 16.72
CA GLU A 53 36.44 5.34 16.48
C GLU A 53 34.95 5.47 16.14
N ASP A 54 34.20 6.24 16.94
CA ASP A 54 32.77 6.51 16.69
C ASP A 54 32.57 7.21 15.36
N ALA A 55 33.36 8.25 15.07
CA ALA A 55 33.29 8.97 13.80
C ALA A 55 33.57 8.04 12.60
N ALA A 56 34.59 7.17 12.71
CA ALA A 56 34.90 6.20 11.65
C ALA A 56 33.78 5.16 11.46
N ALA A 57 33.17 4.70 12.55
CA ALA A 57 32.04 3.77 12.50
C ALA A 57 30.80 4.41 11.85
N LEU A 58 30.42 5.61 12.31
CA LEU A 58 29.27 6.36 11.80
C LEU A 58 29.44 6.76 10.32
N LEU A 59 30.66 7.12 9.91
CA LEU A 59 30.98 7.43 8.51
C LEU A 59 30.79 6.19 7.62
N ARG A 60 31.34 5.04 8.03
CA ARG A 60 31.20 3.76 7.29
C ARG A 60 29.74 3.31 7.17
N ARG A 61 28.91 3.63 8.16
CA ARG A 61 27.46 3.36 8.17
C ARG A 61 26.64 4.40 7.39
N GLY A 62 27.26 5.52 7.01
CA GLY A 62 26.63 6.61 6.27
C GLY A 62 25.76 7.53 7.11
N HIS A 63 25.86 7.49 8.44
CA HIS A 63 25.11 8.41 9.32
C HIS A 63 25.72 9.82 9.32
N ILE A 64 27.04 9.90 9.15
CA ILE A 64 27.77 11.13 8.86
C ILE A 64 28.48 11.00 7.51
N THR A 65 28.89 12.12 6.94
CA THR A 65 29.52 12.18 5.61
C THR A 65 30.59 13.27 5.57
N THR A 66 31.57 13.10 4.69
CA THR A 66 32.54 14.17 4.35
C THR A 66 32.08 15.03 3.18
N LEU A 67 30.97 14.66 2.54
CA LEU A 67 30.41 15.40 1.41
C LEU A 67 29.73 16.69 1.87
N PRO A 68 29.82 17.78 1.08
CA PRO A 68 28.92 18.91 1.22
C PRO A 68 27.46 18.50 0.99
N PRO A 69 26.47 19.14 1.64
CA PRO A 69 25.05 18.79 1.50
C PRO A 69 24.52 18.78 0.06
N GLU A 70 24.99 19.70 -0.79
CA GLU A 70 24.58 19.77 -2.21
C GLU A 70 25.17 18.63 -3.04
N GLU A 71 26.39 18.20 -2.72
CA GLU A 71 27.00 17.05 -3.40
C GLU A 71 26.31 15.74 -2.98
N GLU A 72 25.97 15.60 -1.69
CA GLU A 72 25.19 14.46 -1.19
C GLU A 72 23.81 14.38 -1.86
N LEU A 73 23.13 15.51 -2.02
CA LEU A 73 21.84 15.61 -2.73
C LEU A 73 21.97 15.19 -4.20
N SER A 74 22.97 15.72 -4.91
CA SER A 74 23.24 15.39 -6.31
C SER A 74 23.54 13.90 -6.53
N ARG A 75 24.36 13.30 -5.66
CA ARG A 75 24.66 11.85 -5.69
C ARG A 75 23.41 11.03 -5.44
N PHE A 76 22.57 11.41 -4.47
CA PHE A 76 21.31 10.72 -4.23
C PHE A 76 20.35 10.82 -5.42
N GLY A 77 20.26 11.98 -6.08
CA GLY A 77 19.43 12.14 -7.28
C GLY A 77 19.84 11.22 -8.42
N THR A 78 21.15 11.13 -8.67
CA THR A 78 21.71 10.20 -9.66
C THR A 78 21.38 8.75 -9.30
N PHE A 79 21.57 8.37 -8.04
CA PHE A 79 21.26 7.02 -7.55
C PHE A 79 19.76 6.67 -7.66
N ALA A 80 18.88 7.55 -7.19
CA ALA A 80 17.44 7.33 -7.20
C ALA A 80 16.88 7.28 -8.62
N GLY A 81 17.42 8.08 -9.55
CA GLY A 81 17.10 8.00 -10.97
C GLY A 81 17.50 6.66 -11.59
N ALA A 82 18.76 6.25 -11.41
CA ALA A 82 19.25 4.97 -11.91
C ALA A 82 18.50 3.77 -11.31
N LEU A 83 18.13 3.84 -10.02
CA LEU A 83 17.32 2.82 -9.36
C LEU A 83 15.93 2.71 -9.98
N TYR A 84 15.28 3.84 -10.25
CA TYR A 84 13.99 3.86 -10.92
C TYR A 84 14.06 3.28 -12.34
N GLU A 85 15.05 3.69 -13.14
CA GLU A 85 15.24 3.17 -14.50
C GLU A 85 15.46 1.66 -14.52
N LYS A 86 16.29 1.17 -13.60
CA LYS A 86 16.52 -0.27 -13.40
C LYS A 86 15.21 -0.99 -13.08
N GLN A 87 14.42 -0.48 -12.14
CA GLN A 87 13.13 -1.06 -11.76
C GLN A 87 12.14 -1.05 -12.92
N ALA A 88 12.00 0.07 -13.63
CA ALA A 88 11.09 0.19 -14.77
C ALA A 88 11.40 -0.84 -15.87
N LYS A 89 12.69 -1.10 -16.12
CA LYS A 89 13.17 -2.07 -17.12
C LYS A 89 13.06 -3.53 -16.66
N GLU A 90 13.42 -3.81 -15.41
CA GLU A 90 13.54 -5.17 -14.88
C GLU A 90 12.24 -5.74 -14.30
N THR A 91 11.33 -4.90 -13.77
CA THR A 91 10.09 -5.40 -13.16
C THR A 91 9.18 -6.07 -14.20
N LYS A 92 9.06 -7.40 -14.12
CA LYS A 92 8.17 -8.20 -14.97
C LYS A 92 6.78 -8.42 -14.39
N ALA A 93 6.56 -8.05 -13.13
CA ALA A 93 5.24 -8.09 -12.50
C ALA A 93 4.29 -7.06 -13.15
N ALA A 94 3.01 -7.42 -13.20
CA ALA A 94 1.96 -6.60 -13.81
C ALA A 94 0.63 -6.78 -13.06
N GLY A 95 -0.34 -5.93 -13.34
CA GLY A 95 -1.67 -6.01 -12.75
C GLY A 95 -2.74 -5.50 -13.70
N ILE A 96 -3.81 -6.27 -13.87
CA ILE A 96 -5.00 -5.86 -14.61
C ILE A 96 -6.16 -5.93 -13.65
N MET A 97 -6.70 -4.77 -13.29
CA MET A 97 -7.91 -4.68 -12.50
C MET A 97 -9.11 -4.48 -13.43
N LEU A 98 -10.08 -5.37 -13.33
CA LEU A 98 -11.32 -5.30 -14.10
C LEU A 98 -12.38 -4.63 -13.23
N LEU A 99 -12.77 -3.41 -13.59
CA LEU A 99 -13.92 -2.74 -13.00
C LEU A 99 -15.17 -3.32 -13.69
N MET A 100 -15.78 -4.31 -13.06
CA MET A 100 -16.84 -5.12 -13.68
C MET A 100 -18.09 -4.31 -14.01
N SER A 101 -18.45 -3.39 -13.12
CA SER A 101 -19.51 -2.41 -13.32
C SER A 101 -19.40 -1.29 -12.28
N TYR A 102 -20.04 -0.15 -12.52
CA TYR A 102 -20.22 0.87 -11.49
C TYR A 102 -21.39 0.54 -10.54
N ASN A 103 -22.15 -0.53 -10.82
CA ASN A 103 -23.26 -0.96 -9.97
C ASN A 103 -22.76 -1.68 -8.74
N CYS A 104 -23.45 -1.45 -7.63
CA CYS A 104 -23.26 -2.14 -6.37
C CYS A 104 -24.63 -2.39 -5.76
N ASN A 105 -24.78 -3.50 -5.05
CA ASN A 105 -25.97 -3.77 -4.24
C ASN A 105 -25.97 -2.95 -2.93
N LEU A 106 -24.89 -2.23 -2.61
CA LEU A 106 -24.78 -1.30 -1.48
C LEU A 106 -24.71 0.17 -1.91
N ALA A 107 -25.12 1.06 -1.02
CA ALA A 107 -25.07 2.52 -1.15
C ALA A 107 -24.31 3.13 0.05
N CYS A 108 -23.10 2.62 0.34
CA CYS A 108 -22.31 3.03 1.51
C CYS A 108 -22.04 4.54 1.52
N LYS A 109 -22.26 5.21 2.65
CA LYS A 109 -22.28 6.69 2.76
C LYS A 109 -21.03 7.41 2.23
N TYR A 110 -19.86 6.77 2.35
CA TYR A 110 -18.55 7.31 1.98
C TYR A 110 -18.02 6.80 0.61
N CYS A 111 -18.78 6.01 -0.13
CA CYS A 111 -18.30 5.33 -1.34
C CYS A 111 -18.15 6.28 -2.55
N TYR A 112 -16.93 6.68 -2.88
CA TYR A 112 -16.62 7.63 -3.97
C TYR A 112 -17.24 7.26 -5.33
N GLN A 113 -17.43 5.96 -5.62
CA GLN A 113 -18.05 5.51 -6.87
C GLN A 113 -19.54 5.84 -6.99
N GLN A 114 -20.21 6.28 -5.91
CA GLN A 114 -21.61 6.70 -5.99
C GLN A 114 -21.84 7.81 -7.01
N GLU A 115 -20.90 8.75 -7.13
CA GLU A 115 -20.99 9.88 -8.07
C GLU A 115 -20.94 9.43 -9.54
N HIS A 116 -20.34 8.27 -9.81
CA HIS A 116 -20.27 7.70 -11.16
C HIS A 116 -21.51 6.91 -11.56
N ARG A 117 -22.36 6.50 -10.60
CA ARG A 117 -23.52 5.64 -10.90
C ARG A 117 -24.53 6.33 -11.84
N PRO A 118 -24.91 7.60 -11.61
CA PRO A 118 -25.74 8.33 -12.57
C PRO A 118 -25.07 8.35 -13.95
N GLY A 119 -25.75 7.83 -14.97
CA GLY A 119 -25.23 7.80 -16.35
C GLY A 119 -24.30 6.64 -16.71
N LYS A 120 -23.68 5.95 -15.74
CA LYS A 120 -22.81 4.77 -16.02
C LYS A 120 -23.35 3.43 -15.55
N SER A 121 -24.43 3.41 -14.77
CA SER A 121 -25.05 2.20 -14.21
C SER A 121 -25.55 1.18 -15.24
N LYS A 122 -25.72 1.56 -16.51
CA LYS A 122 -26.14 0.62 -17.56
C LYS A 122 -24.99 -0.20 -18.14
N ALA A 123 -23.75 0.25 -17.96
CA ALA A 123 -22.59 -0.42 -18.52
C ALA A 123 -22.06 -1.50 -17.58
N VAL A 124 -21.99 -2.71 -18.11
CA VAL A 124 -21.36 -3.87 -17.48
C VAL A 124 -20.27 -4.37 -18.40
N MET A 125 -19.16 -4.83 -17.83
CA MET A 125 -18.09 -5.43 -18.60
C MET A 125 -18.65 -6.62 -19.38
N THR A 126 -18.27 -6.75 -20.65
CA THR A 126 -18.74 -7.84 -21.52
C THR A 126 -17.68 -8.92 -21.66
N GLU A 127 -18.11 -10.11 -22.05
CA GLU A 127 -17.19 -11.20 -22.41
C GLU A 127 -16.30 -10.83 -23.61
N GLU A 128 -16.77 -9.98 -24.53
CA GLU A 128 -15.97 -9.45 -25.64
C GLU A 128 -14.87 -8.51 -25.13
N MET A 129 -15.17 -7.66 -24.15
CA MET A 129 -14.16 -6.79 -23.55
C MET A 129 -13.04 -7.61 -22.89
N VAL A 130 -13.39 -8.71 -22.22
CA VAL A 130 -12.40 -9.65 -21.66
C VAL A 130 -11.54 -10.27 -22.76
N ASP A 131 -12.11 -10.66 -23.91
CA ASP A 131 -11.32 -11.14 -25.06
C ASP A 131 -10.38 -10.06 -25.60
N ASN A 132 -10.87 -8.83 -25.74
CA ASN A 132 -10.05 -7.71 -26.22
C ASN A 132 -8.84 -7.49 -25.31
N VAL A 133 -9.03 -7.55 -23.99
CA VAL A 133 -7.95 -7.36 -23.01
C VAL A 133 -6.99 -8.54 -23.00
N PHE A 134 -7.47 -9.78 -22.82
CA PHE A 134 -6.60 -10.92 -22.49
C PHE A 134 -6.14 -11.74 -23.68
N ASP A 135 -6.94 -11.81 -24.76
CA ASP A 135 -6.59 -12.59 -25.94
C ASP A 135 -5.94 -11.73 -27.02
N ARG A 136 -6.53 -10.55 -27.30
CA ARG A 136 -6.11 -9.71 -28.43
C ARG A 136 -4.99 -8.73 -28.08
N HIS A 137 -5.11 -8.02 -26.96
CA HIS A 137 -4.26 -6.85 -26.71
C HIS A 137 -3.40 -6.92 -25.44
N LEU A 138 -3.38 -8.06 -24.74
CA LEU A 138 -2.65 -8.21 -23.47
C LEU A 138 -1.18 -7.77 -23.56
N ALA A 139 -0.48 -8.20 -24.62
CA ALA A 139 0.92 -7.87 -24.85
C ALA A 139 1.15 -6.36 -25.14
N SER A 140 0.14 -5.65 -25.63
CA SER A 140 0.19 -4.20 -25.84
C SER A 140 -0.13 -3.44 -24.55
N ILE A 141 -1.03 -3.97 -23.72
CA ILE A 141 -1.45 -3.37 -22.45
C ILE A 141 -0.33 -3.47 -21.39
N ILE A 142 0.31 -4.63 -21.29
CA ILE A 142 1.37 -4.91 -20.30
C ILE A 142 2.64 -5.46 -20.97
N PRO A 143 3.34 -4.65 -21.79
CA PRO A 143 4.44 -5.12 -22.60
C PRO A 143 5.61 -5.66 -21.76
N GLY A 144 6.08 -6.85 -22.14
CA GLY A 144 7.19 -7.53 -21.47
C GLY A 144 6.88 -8.00 -20.05
N ALA A 145 5.62 -8.08 -19.64
CA ALA A 145 5.21 -8.69 -18.39
C ALA A 145 5.41 -10.21 -18.43
N GLU A 146 5.75 -10.79 -17.29
CA GLU A 146 5.71 -12.23 -17.10
C GLU A 146 4.33 -12.60 -16.58
N LEU A 147 3.51 -13.26 -17.40
CA LEU A 147 2.08 -13.45 -17.10
C LEU A 147 1.82 -14.20 -15.80
N LYS A 148 2.67 -15.16 -15.41
CA LYS A 148 2.54 -15.86 -14.11
C LYS A 148 2.68 -14.91 -12.90
N ASN A 149 3.31 -13.75 -13.09
CA ASN A 149 3.47 -12.68 -12.10
C ASN A 149 2.51 -11.51 -12.36
N CYS A 150 1.53 -11.68 -13.27
CA CYS A 150 0.50 -10.70 -13.54
C CYS A 150 -0.77 -11.05 -12.76
N ASN A 151 -1.22 -10.15 -11.89
CA ASN A 151 -2.46 -10.37 -11.15
C ASN A 151 -3.69 -9.86 -11.91
N ILE A 152 -4.73 -10.68 -12.01
CA ILE A 152 -6.07 -10.22 -12.39
C ILE A 152 -6.82 -9.87 -11.11
N SER A 153 -7.38 -8.65 -11.01
CA SER A 153 -8.15 -8.23 -9.85
C SER A 153 -9.56 -7.85 -10.25
N PHE A 154 -10.57 -8.36 -9.55
CA PHE A 154 -11.96 -7.97 -9.76
C PHE A 154 -12.32 -6.79 -8.84
N TYR A 155 -12.83 -5.73 -9.45
CA TYR A 155 -13.22 -4.48 -8.81
C TYR A 155 -14.51 -3.91 -9.42
N GLY A 156 -14.86 -2.68 -9.07
CA GLY A 156 -16.13 -2.04 -9.42
C GLY A 156 -17.13 -2.14 -8.28
N GLY A 157 -18.25 -1.45 -8.41
CA GLY A 157 -19.19 -1.19 -7.31
C GLY A 157 -19.38 -2.43 -6.41
N GLU A 158 -19.91 -3.51 -6.97
CA GLU A 158 -19.70 -4.87 -6.45
C GLU A 158 -19.34 -5.81 -7.61
N PRO A 159 -18.15 -6.43 -7.62
CA PRO A 159 -17.77 -7.33 -8.70
C PRO A 159 -18.61 -8.60 -8.75
N PHE A 160 -19.04 -9.15 -7.61
CA PHE A 160 -19.72 -10.45 -7.54
C PHE A 160 -21.25 -10.35 -7.61
N LEU A 161 -21.78 -9.35 -8.31
CA LEU A 161 -23.20 -9.37 -8.70
C LEU A 161 -23.44 -10.58 -9.63
N PRO A 162 -24.56 -11.31 -9.49
CA PRO A 162 -24.82 -12.52 -10.29
C PRO A 162 -24.72 -12.31 -11.81
N ALA A 163 -25.10 -11.12 -12.30
CA ALA A 163 -25.01 -10.75 -13.71
C ALA A 163 -23.56 -10.76 -14.26
N ASN A 164 -22.56 -10.60 -13.39
CA ASN A 164 -21.15 -10.57 -13.79
C ASN A 164 -20.53 -11.98 -13.92
N LEU A 165 -21.21 -13.04 -13.46
CA LEU A 165 -20.65 -14.38 -13.40
C LEU A 165 -20.10 -14.90 -14.75
N PRO A 166 -20.78 -14.74 -15.91
CA PRO A 166 -20.22 -15.19 -17.19
C PRO A 166 -18.87 -14.53 -17.50
N VAL A 167 -18.78 -13.22 -17.26
CA VAL A 167 -17.58 -12.41 -17.52
C VAL A 167 -16.45 -12.77 -16.56
N ILE A 168 -16.77 -13.00 -15.28
CA ILE A 168 -15.80 -13.45 -14.27
C ILE A 168 -15.24 -14.82 -14.65
N ARG A 169 -16.09 -15.79 -15.02
CA ARG A 169 -15.64 -17.12 -15.45
C ARG A 169 -14.70 -17.02 -16.65
N LYS A 170 -15.01 -16.14 -17.59
CA LYS A 170 -14.17 -15.92 -18.76
C LYS A 170 -12.79 -15.36 -18.39
N ALA A 171 -12.75 -14.34 -17.55
CA ALA A 171 -11.50 -13.78 -17.03
C ALA A 171 -10.69 -14.82 -16.22
N LEU A 172 -11.35 -15.63 -15.41
CA LEU A 172 -10.72 -16.75 -14.69
C LEU A 172 -10.22 -17.85 -15.63
N GLY A 173 -10.87 -18.07 -16.78
CA GLY A 173 -10.37 -18.94 -17.84
C GLY A 173 -9.01 -18.47 -18.37
N TYR A 174 -8.85 -17.17 -18.59
CA TYR A 174 -7.55 -16.58 -18.92
C TYR A 174 -6.57 -16.67 -17.75
N ALA A 175 -7.03 -16.48 -16.51
CA ALA A 175 -6.20 -16.64 -15.33
C ALA A 175 -5.61 -18.06 -15.24
N ALA A 176 -6.42 -19.08 -15.52
CA ALA A 176 -5.99 -20.47 -15.59
C ALA A 176 -5.01 -20.70 -16.75
N LYS A 177 -5.37 -20.26 -17.97
CA LYS A 177 -4.55 -20.39 -19.19
C LYS A 177 -3.14 -19.82 -19.00
N TYR A 178 -3.04 -18.64 -18.40
CA TYR A 178 -1.77 -17.92 -18.23
C TYR A 178 -1.13 -18.10 -16.84
N LYS A 179 -1.73 -18.92 -15.97
CA LYS A 179 -1.31 -19.14 -14.58
C LYS A 179 -1.20 -17.85 -13.77
N MET A 180 -2.09 -16.90 -14.04
CA MET A 180 -2.18 -15.63 -13.35
C MET A 180 -2.90 -15.82 -12.00
N PRO A 181 -2.41 -15.23 -10.89
CA PRO A 181 -3.21 -15.13 -9.68
C PRO A 181 -4.43 -14.25 -9.94
N ALA A 182 -5.55 -14.60 -9.31
CA ALA A 182 -6.76 -13.78 -9.28
C ALA A 182 -7.10 -13.34 -7.86
N THR A 183 -7.46 -12.06 -7.72
CA THR A 183 -7.85 -11.42 -6.46
C THR A 183 -9.11 -10.58 -6.64
N ALA A 184 -9.70 -10.10 -5.56
CA ALA A 184 -10.83 -9.17 -5.64
C ALA A 184 -10.87 -8.22 -4.45
N ILE A 185 -11.55 -7.08 -4.63
CA ILE A 185 -12.05 -6.25 -3.53
C ILE A 185 -13.57 -6.30 -3.63
N SER A 186 -14.24 -6.73 -2.57
CA SER A 186 -15.69 -6.95 -2.57
C SER A 186 -16.29 -6.58 -1.22
N ASN A 187 -17.58 -6.23 -1.23
CA ASN A 187 -18.37 -6.15 -0.01
C ASN A 187 -18.74 -7.53 0.57
N ALA A 188 -18.42 -8.63 -0.12
CA ALA A 188 -18.65 -10.01 0.26
C ALA A 188 -20.12 -10.41 0.52
N THR A 189 -21.11 -9.60 0.13
CA THR A 189 -22.54 -9.90 0.37
C THR A 189 -23.15 -10.84 -0.67
N MET A 190 -22.49 -11.04 -1.82
CA MET A 190 -23.03 -11.83 -2.94
C MET A 190 -22.10 -12.97 -3.39
N VAL A 191 -20.97 -13.19 -2.70
CA VAL A 191 -20.00 -14.25 -3.05
C VAL A 191 -20.59 -15.66 -2.92
N ASP A 192 -21.60 -15.83 -2.08
CA ASP A 192 -22.41 -17.05 -1.91
C ASP A 192 -23.26 -17.42 -3.13
N SER A 193 -23.48 -16.49 -4.06
CA SER A 193 -24.17 -16.79 -5.32
C SER A 193 -23.29 -17.52 -6.35
N MET A 194 -21.97 -17.57 -6.11
CA MET A 194 -20.98 -18.19 -6.99
C MET A 194 -19.80 -18.78 -6.20
N PRO A 195 -20.03 -19.66 -5.20
CA PRO A 195 -18.96 -20.14 -4.34
C PRO A 195 -17.88 -20.92 -5.11
N GLU A 196 -18.22 -21.55 -6.23
CA GLU A 196 -17.32 -22.39 -7.03
C GLU A 196 -16.13 -21.64 -7.64
N ILE A 197 -16.19 -20.31 -7.80
CA ILE A 197 -15.08 -19.52 -8.38
C ILE A 197 -13.97 -19.17 -7.38
N PHE A 198 -14.17 -19.46 -6.09
CA PHE A 198 -13.24 -19.12 -5.02
C PHE A 198 -12.36 -20.33 -4.64
N GLY A 199 -11.12 -20.07 -4.23
CA GLY A 199 -10.22 -21.09 -3.72
C GLY A 199 -8.77 -20.92 -4.17
N PRO A 200 -7.88 -21.84 -3.77
CA PRO A 200 -6.46 -21.72 -4.07
C PRO A 200 -6.14 -22.08 -5.53
N GLY A 201 -5.19 -21.36 -6.11
CA GLY A 201 -4.58 -21.68 -7.40
C GLY A 201 -5.10 -20.85 -8.59
N PRO A 202 -4.48 -21.01 -9.77
CA PRO A 202 -4.90 -20.31 -10.98
C PRO A 202 -6.32 -20.69 -11.41
N GLY A 203 -7.05 -19.75 -11.98
CA GLY A 203 -8.44 -19.96 -12.41
C GLY A 203 -9.48 -19.85 -11.30
N LEU A 204 -9.05 -19.56 -10.07
CA LEU A 204 -9.92 -19.26 -8.93
C LEU A 204 -9.51 -17.93 -8.30
N VAL A 205 -10.48 -17.23 -7.70
CA VAL A 205 -10.21 -16.06 -6.87
C VAL A 205 -9.61 -16.55 -5.56
N SER A 206 -8.30 -16.33 -5.43
CA SER A 206 -7.48 -16.88 -4.33
C SER A 206 -7.39 -15.96 -3.11
N GLN A 207 -7.75 -14.69 -3.29
CA GLN A 207 -7.77 -13.71 -2.21
C GLN A 207 -8.86 -12.65 -2.42
N VAL A 208 -9.59 -12.35 -1.37
CA VAL A 208 -10.62 -11.29 -1.35
C VAL A 208 -10.31 -10.29 -0.25
N GLN A 209 -10.21 -9.01 -0.59
CA GLN A 209 -10.26 -7.93 0.39
C GLN A 209 -11.72 -7.61 0.68
N VAL A 210 -12.09 -7.66 1.96
CA VAL A 210 -13.45 -7.37 2.45
C VAL A 210 -13.41 -6.13 3.31
N SER A 211 -14.28 -5.16 3.06
CA SER A 211 -14.39 -3.95 3.90
C SER A 211 -15.43 -4.13 4.99
N LEU A 212 -15.11 -3.77 6.23
CA LEU A 212 -16.00 -3.90 7.39
C LEU A 212 -15.85 -2.66 8.29
N ASP A 213 -16.96 -2.05 8.70
CA ASP A 213 -16.94 -0.72 9.36
C ASP A 213 -17.43 -0.79 10.81
N GLY A 214 -16.73 -1.54 11.64
CA GLY A 214 -17.04 -1.70 13.06
C GLY A 214 -18.02 -2.85 13.36
N ASP A 215 -18.62 -2.79 14.55
CA ASP A 215 -19.62 -3.75 15.02
C ASP A 215 -20.93 -3.67 14.22
N LYS A 216 -21.85 -4.61 14.49
CA LYS A 216 -23.08 -4.79 13.73
C LYS A 216 -23.90 -3.49 13.54
N PRO A 217 -24.25 -2.72 14.59
CA PRO A 217 -25.06 -1.51 14.41
C PRO A 217 -24.37 -0.48 13.52
N LEU A 218 -23.06 -0.29 13.69
CA LEU A 218 -22.32 0.73 12.96
C LEU A 218 -22.07 0.33 11.52
N HIS A 219 -21.74 -0.95 11.28
CA HIS A 219 -21.64 -1.52 9.95
C HIS A 219 -22.94 -1.36 9.17
N ASP A 220 -24.07 -1.81 9.74
CA ASP A 220 -25.36 -1.77 9.04
C ASP A 220 -25.83 -0.32 8.80
N SER A 221 -25.40 0.65 9.62
CA SER A 221 -25.70 2.08 9.43
C SER A 221 -24.83 2.79 8.37
N SER A 222 -23.64 2.26 8.07
CA SER A 222 -22.67 2.85 7.16
C SER A 222 -22.71 2.19 5.77
N ARG A 223 -22.91 0.87 5.73
CA ARG A 223 -22.93 0.02 4.52
C ARG A 223 -24.34 -0.42 4.15
N VAL A 224 -25.22 0.55 3.95
CA VAL A 224 -26.65 0.34 3.67
C VAL A 224 -26.85 -0.34 2.30
N PRO A 225 -27.55 -1.48 2.21
CA PRO A 225 -27.92 -2.06 0.91
C PRO A 225 -29.05 -1.28 0.25
N ALA A 226 -29.14 -1.38 -1.08
CA ALA A 226 -30.26 -0.83 -1.83
C ALA A 226 -31.62 -1.44 -1.41
N SER A 227 -31.62 -2.65 -0.85
CA SER A 227 -32.81 -3.34 -0.33
C SER A 227 -33.25 -2.86 1.06
N GLY A 228 -32.37 -2.21 1.83
CA GLY A 228 -32.61 -1.84 3.22
C GLY A 228 -32.40 -2.96 4.27
N GLU A 229 -32.02 -4.17 3.86
CA GLU A 229 -31.74 -5.28 4.77
C GLU A 229 -30.41 -5.11 5.54
N ALA A 230 -30.22 -5.79 6.67
CA ALA A 230 -28.92 -5.79 7.36
C ALA A 230 -27.90 -6.66 6.60
N THR A 231 -26.63 -6.24 6.53
CA THR A 231 -25.58 -6.94 5.75
C THR A 231 -24.55 -7.65 6.61
N TYR A 232 -24.38 -7.24 7.87
CA TYR A 232 -23.30 -7.72 8.74
C TYR A 232 -23.26 -9.27 8.86
N ASP A 233 -24.38 -9.89 9.23
CA ASP A 233 -24.41 -11.34 9.50
C ASP A 233 -24.13 -12.15 8.21
N LYS A 234 -24.69 -11.69 7.09
CA LYS A 234 -24.45 -12.29 5.78
C LYS A 234 -22.98 -12.20 5.39
N MET A 235 -22.35 -11.05 5.61
CA MET A 235 -20.93 -10.87 5.35
C MET A 235 -20.06 -11.77 6.20
N LEU A 236 -20.35 -11.94 7.50
CA LEU A 236 -19.60 -12.87 8.35
C LEU A 236 -19.74 -14.32 7.89
N ALA A 237 -20.95 -14.75 7.53
CA ALA A 237 -21.20 -16.09 7.00
C ALA A 237 -20.43 -16.32 5.68
N ASN A 238 -20.45 -15.33 4.79
CA ASN A 238 -19.74 -15.40 3.51
C ASN A 238 -18.23 -15.41 3.69
N MET A 239 -17.67 -14.65 4.65
CA MET A 239 -16.24 -14.73 4.98
C MET A 239 -15.85 -16.12 5.51
N ALA A 240 -16.67 -16.73 6.36
CA ALA A 240 -16.43 -18.10 6.82
C ALA A 240 -16.43 -19.10 5.64
N MET A 241 -17.40 -19.00 4.73
CA MET A 241 -17.47 -19.82 3.52
C MET A 241 -16.24 -19.64 2.61
N LEU A 242 -15.76 -18.41 2.41
CA LEU A 242 -14.53 -18.15 1.66
C LEU A 242 -13.31 -18.85 2.29
N LEU A 243 -13.19 -18.80 3.61
CA LEU A 243 -12.11 -19.43 4.37
C LEU A 243 -12.16 -20.96 4.31
N GLU A 244 -13.34 -21.57 4.46
CA GLU A 244 -13.56 -23.02 4.30
C GLU A 244 -13.13 -23.50 2.92
N ARG A 245 -13.28 -22.64 1.92
CA ARG A 245 -12.87 -22.86 0.53
C ARG A 245 -11.38 -22.63 0.25
N GLY A 246 -10.60 -22.29 1.27
CA GLY A 246 -9.17 -22.02 1.15
C GLY A 246 -8.83 -20.66 0.54
N THR A 247 -9.81 -19.75 0.45
CA THR A 247 -9.60 -18.39 -0.06
C THR A 247 -9.04 -17.52 1.05
N ARG A 248 -7.97 -16.78 0.75
CA ARG A 248 -7.42 -15.81 1.71
C ARG A 248 -8.35 -14.60 1.82
N ILE A 249 -8.61 -14.12 3.02
CA ILE A 249 -9.34 -12.88 3.23
C ILE A 249 -8.44 -11.83 3.87
N SER A 250 -8.60 -10.59 3.43
CA SER A 250 -7.99 -9.42 4.07
C SER A 250 -9.11 -8.46 4.45
N ILE A 251 -9.40 -8.39 5.74
CA ILE A 251 -10.44 -7.55 6.32
C ILE A 251 -9.84 -6.16 6.50
N ARG A 252 -10.35 -5.19 5.73
CA ARG A 252 -9.97 -3.78 5.86
C ARG A 252 -11.04 -3.06 6.67
N LEU A 253 -10.64 -2.47 7.79
CA LEU A 253 -11.47 -1.57 8.56
C LEU A 253 -11.25 -0.14 8.08
N ASN A 254 -12.31 0.55 7.67
CA ASN A 254 -12.26 1.98 7.39
C ASN A 254 -12.69 2.72 8.65
N LEU A 255 -11.72 3.29 9.37
CA LEU A 255 -11.95 3.81 10.71
C LEU A 255 -11.89 5.34 10.77
N ASP A 256 -12.89 5.89 11.44
CA ASP A 256 -12.97 7.23 12.00
C ASP A 256 -13.04 7.12 13.54
N ARG A 257 -13.16 8.25 14.26
CA ARG A 257 -13.21 8.22 15.73
C ARG A 257 -14.36 7.36 16.27
N ARG A 258 -15.52 7.35 15.61
CA ARG A 258 -16.74 6.66 16.06
C ARG A 258 -16.64 5.15 15.85
N THR A 259 -16.17 4.74 14.67
CA THR A 259 -15.97 3.33 14.31
C THR A 259 -14.83 2.67 15.05
N LEU A 260 -13.83 3.43 15.50
CA LEU A 260 -12.77 2.90 16.33
C LEU A 260 -13.28 2.36 17.67
N GLU A 261 -14.23 3.03 18.31
CA GLU A 261 -14.78 2.62 19.61
C GLU A 261 -15.47 1.26 19.56
N SER A 262 -16.01 0.86 18.40
CA SER A 262 -16.68 -0.43 18.23
C SER A 262 -15.76 -1.59 17.84
N VAL A 263 -14.49 -1.31 17.54
CA VAL A 263 -13.51 -2.33 17.10
C VAL A 263 -13.33 -3.46 18.12
N PRO A 264 -13.23 -3.23 19.45
CA PRO A 264 -13.12 -4.33 20.41
C PRO A 264 -14.30 -5.32 20.33
N SER A 265 -15.53 -4.82 20.14
CA SER A 265 -16.71 -5.67 19.96
C SER A 265 -16.64 -6.45 18.65
N LEU A 266 -16.26 -5.78 17.55
CA LEU A 266 -16.07 -6.44 16.27
C LEU A 266 -15.02 -7.56 16.32
N VAL A 267 -13.86 -7.31 16.94
CA VAL A 267 -12.78 -8.29 17.07
C VAL A 267 -13.26 -9.51 17.86
N LYS A 268 -14.08 -9.32 18.89
CA LYS A 268 -14.71 -10.40 19.64
C LYS A 268 -15.61 -11.25 18.73
N ASP A 269 -16.53 -10.62 17.98
CA ASP A 269 -17.42 -11.32 17.06
C ASP A 269 -16.65 -12.15 16.03
N LEU A 270 -15.61 -11.57 15.41
CA LEU A 270 -14.82 -12.26 14.40
C LEU A 270 -14.04 -13.46 14.98
N LYS A 271 -13.59 -13.39 16.24
CA LYS A 271 -12.97 -14.52 16.94
C LYS A 271 -13.99 -15.62 17.24
N GLU A 272 -15.18 -15.26 17.74
CA GLU A 272 -16.27 -16.21 18.01
C GLU A 272 -16.72 -16.95 16.74
N LYS A 273 -16.74 -16.25 15.60
CA LYS A 273 -17.01 -16.84 14.28
C LYS A 273 -15.83 -17.58 13.66
N LYS A 274 -14.69 -17.69 14.36
CA LYS A 274 -13.45 -18.33 13.88
C LYS A 274 -12.91 -17.75 12.56
N ILE A 275 -13.24 -16.49 12.30
CA ILE A 275 -12.72 -15.73 11.16
C ILE A 275 -11.32 -15.24 11.55
N LEU A 276 -11.23 -14.49 12.66
CA LEU A 276 -9.93 -14.18 13.26
C LEU A 276 -9.38 -15.40 14.01
N GLY A 277 -8.08 -15.65 13.85
CA GLY A 277 -7.42 -16.89 14.27
C GLY A 277 -7.29 -17.92 13.14
N ASN A 278 -7.97 -17.72 12.00
CA ASN A 278 -7.71 -18.50 10.80
C ASN A 278 -6.44 -18.00 10.09
N LYS A 279 -5.52 -18.90 9.75
CA LYS A 279 -4.26 -18.58 9.04
C LYS A 279 -4.44 -17.92 7.66
N LEU A 280 -5.64 -18.01 7.08
CA LEU A 280 -5.99 -17.42 5.80
C LEU A 280 -6.67 -16.05 5.95
N ALA A 281 -6.91 -15.58 7.18
CA ALA A 281 -7.52 -14.30 7.47
C ALA A 281 -6.50 -13.31 8.05
N THR A 282 -6.55 -12.08 7.55
CA THR A 282 -5.81 -10.93 8.10
C THR A 282 -6.80 -9.80 8.32
N ILE A 283 -6.52 -8.93 9.30
CA ILE A 283 -7.32 -7.73 9.57
C ILE A 283 -6.39 -6.54 9.75
N TYR A 284 -6.77 -5.41 9.18
CA TYR A 284 -6.03 -4.17 9.35
C TYR A 284 -6.93 -2.94 9.30
N ALA A 285 -6.51 -1.90 10.00
CA ALA A 285 -7.13 -0.59 10.03
C ALA A 285 -6.52 0.36 9.01
N SER A 286 -7.38 1.14 8.38
CA SER A 286 -7.04 2.28 7.54
C SER A 286 -7.95 3.44 7.95
N PRO A 287 -7.46 4.68 7.98
CA PRO A 287 -8.33 5.80 8.24
C PRO A 287 -9.34 5.93 7.11
N LEU A 288 -10.56 6.25 7.48
CA LEU A 288 -11.58 6.70 6.56
C LEU A 288 -11.10 8.03 5.96
N HIS A 289 -11.13 8.13 4.65
CA HIS A 289 -10.78 9.36 3.94
C HIS A 289 -12.02 9.96 3.34
N ASP A 290 -12.10 11.28 3.38
CA ASP A 290 -13.19 11.98 2.73
C ASP A 290 -12.97 12.08 1.22
N ASN A 291 -13.72 11.28 0.47
CA ASN A 291 -13.75 11.40 -0.98
C ASN A 291 -15.08 12.02 -1.49
N ILE A 292 -16.09 12.28 -0.63
CA ILE A 292 -17.43 12.78 -1.07
C ILE A 292 -18.10 13.78 -0.09
N ALA A 293 -17.42 14.30 0.93
CA ALA A 293 -17.95 15.27 1.89
C ALA A 293 -19.29 14.87 2.54
N ARG A 294 -19.47 13.58 2.88
CA ARG A 294 -20.70 13.05 3.53
C ARG A 294 -20.48 12.49 4.93
N VAL A 295 -19.26 12.62 5.46
CA VAL A 295 -18.91 12.27 6.84
C VAL A 295 -18.41 13.54 7.51
N ASP A 296 -18.67 13.69 8.81
CA ASP A 296 -18.26 14.89 9.55
C ASP A 296 -16.73 14.96 9.60
N ALA A 297 -16.18 16.10 9.18
CA ALA A 297 -14.73 16.31 9.10
C ALA A 297 -14.05 16.16 10.48
N THR A 298 -14.78 16.37 11.57
CA THR A 298 -14.26 16.21 12.94
C THR A 298 -14.12 14.76 13.38
N ASP A 299 -14.58 13.78 12.60
CA ASP A 299 -14.41 12.36 12.94
C ASP A 299 -13.13 11.76 12.34
N PHE A 300 -12.51 12.43 11.34
CA PHE A 300 -11.34 11.89 10.67
C PHE A 300 -10.11 11.87 11.56
N MET A 301 -9.31 10.82 11.38
CA MET A 301 -8.02 10.62 12.01
C MET A 301 -6.96 10.52 10.92
N ASP A 302 -5.78 11.09 11.19
CA ASP A 302 -4.60 10.79 10.38
C ASP A 302 -4.05 9.39 10.74
N MET A 303 -3.00 8.97 10.03
CA MET A 303 -2.45 7.63 10.16
C MET A 303 -1.82 7.41 11.54
N THR A 304 -1.25 8.46 12.13
CA THR A 304 -0.59 8.43 13.43
C THR A 304 -1.60 8.46 14.58
N ASP A 305 -2.63 9.30 14.52
CA ASP A 305 -3.74 9.36 15.50
C ASP A 305 -4.46 8.01 15.53
N LEU A 306 -4.79 7.45 14.36
CA LEU A 306 -5.37 6.10 14.28
C LEU A 306 -4.44 5.05 14.90
N SER A 307 -3.15 5.07 14.56
CA SER A 307 -2.18 4.10 15.07
C SER A 307 -2.04 4.16 16.59
N SER A 308 -1.95 5.38 17.15
CA SER A 308 -1.85 5.60 18.59
C SER A 308 -3.09 5.07 19.30
N ARG A 309 -4.28 5.40 18.80
CA ARG A 309 -5.52 4.98 19.46
C ARG A 309 -5.77 3.48 19.35
N VAL A 310 -5.43 2.84 18.22
CA VAL A 310 -5.46 1.37 18.11
C VAL A 310 -4.52 0.73 19.13
N PHE A 311 -3.34 1.30 19.33
CA PHE A 311 -2.39 0.85 20.35
C PHE A 311 -2.98 1.00 21.77
N ASP A 312 -3.61 2.15 22.07
CA ASP A 312 -4.23 2.42 23.37
C ASP A 312 -5.40 1.48 23.69
N LEU A 313 -6.08 0.94 22.67
CA LEU A 313 -7.12 -0.10 22.84
C LEU A 313 -6.55 -1.45 23.32
N GLY A 314 -5.24 -1.68 23.23
CA GLY A 314 -4.60 -2.93 23.65
C GLY A 314 -5.04 -4.15 22.84
N ILE A 315 -5.54 -3.95 21.62
CA ILE A 315 -5.96 -5.01 20.70
C ILE A 315 -4.88 -5.32 19.68
N ASP A 316 -4.74 -6.60 19.34
CA ASP A 316 -3.88 -7.05 18.24
C ASP A 316 -4.60 -6.79 16.90
N LEU A 317 -4.41 -5.57 16.40
CA LEU A 317 -4.96 -5.09 15.13
C LEU A 317 -3.86 -4.38 14.35
N GLU A 318 -3.59 -4.84 13.14
CA GLU A 318 -2.65 -4.15 12.26
C GLU A 318 -3.18 -2.75 11.92
N HIS A 319 -2.33 -1.75 11.99
CA HIS A 319 -2.64 -0.35 11.77
C HIS A 319 -1.51 0.28 10.93
N PRO A 320 -1.63 1.54 10.46
CA PRO A 320 -0.65 2.15 9.56
C PRO A 320 0.82 1.99 9.98
N VAL A 321 1.13 2.25 11.25
CA VAL A 321 2.49 2.11 11.80
C VAL A 321 2.91 0.64 11.88
N SER A 322 2.07 -0.29 12.35
CA SER A 322 2.47 -1.70 12.46
C SER A 322 2.63 -2.40 11.11
N LEU A 323 1.78 -2.07 10.13
CA LEU A 323 1.90 -2.58 8.76
C LEU A 323 3.22 -2.16 8.12
N ARG A 324 3.60 -0.89 8.30
CA ARG A 324 4.88 -0.37 7.83
C ARG A 324 6.05 -0.91 8.65
N ALA A 325 5.88 -1.15 9.95
CA ALA A 325 6.88 -1.81 10.77
C ALA A 325 7.14 -3.23 10.26
N ASN A 326 6.12 -3.98 9.85
CA ASN A 326 6.26 -5.31 9.25
C ASN A 326 7.03 -5.25 7.92
N GLU A 327 6.76 -4.24 7.07
CA GLU A 327 7.51 -4.01 5.82
C GLU A 327 8.99 -3.70 6.09
N LEU A 328 9.26 -2.85 7.09
CA LEU A 328 10.61 -2.37 7.42
C LEU A 328 11.40 -3.35 8.32
N SER A 329 10.73 -4.32 8.95
CA SER A 329 11.37 -5.35 9.78
C SER A 329 12.42 -6.16 9.02
N ARG A 330 12.33 -6.23 7.69
CA ARG A 330 13.35 -6.88 6.85
C ARG A 330 14.73 -6.20 6.92
N LEU A 331 14.79 -4.92 7.26
CA LEU A 331 16.05 -4.17 7.37
C LEU A 331 16.97 -4.77 8.45
N PHE A 332 16.39 -5.25 9.55
CA PHE A 332 17.14 -5.87 10.66
C PHE A 332 17.72 -7.25 10.32
N GLY A 333 17.27 -7.88 9.23
CA GLY A 333 17.83 -9.14 8.74
C GLY A 333 18.78 -8.99 7.55
N LEU A 334 18.97 -7.76 7.05
CA LEU A 334 19.71 -7.51 5.83
C LEU A 334 21.22 -7.53 6.09
N LYS A 335 21.93 -8.54 5.57
CA LYS A 335 23.40 -8.62 5.69
C LYS A 335 24.14 -7.87 4.58
N LYS A 336 23.55 -7.79 3.38
CA LYS A 336 24.09 -7.15 2.18
C LYS A 336 22.97 -6.64 1.28
N GLY A 337 23.26 -5.62 0.47
CA GLY A 337 22.35 -5.06 -0.52
C GLY A 337 21.64 -3.79 -0.05
N LEU A 338 20.75 -3.26 -0.91
CA LEU A 338 19.99 -2.05 -0.61
C LEU A 338 18.81 -2.37 0.32
N GLY A 339 18.79 -1.72 1.49
CA GLY A 339 17.69 -1.87 2.43
C GLY A 339 16.39 -1.28 1.91
N LEU A 340 16.45 -0.13 1.25
CA LEU A 340 15.28 0.62 0.78
C LEU A 340 15.37 0.86 -0.72
N MET A 341 14.25 0.67 -1.42
CA MET A 341 14.25 0.74 -2.89
C MET A 341 12.99 1.37 -3.47
N LYS A 342 12.11 1.98 -2.67
CA LYS A 342 10.81 2.44 -3.16
C LYS A 342 10.95 3.78 -3.87
N THR A 343 11.02 3.77 -5.20
CA THR A 343 11.13 4.99 -6.03
C THR A 343 9.77 5.55 -6.46
N CYS A 344 8.72 4.72 -6.40
CA CYS A 344 7.35 5.02 -6.80
C CYS A 344 6.36 4.53 -5.73
N PHE A 345 5.21 5.20 -5.58
CA PHE A 345 4.33 4.96 -4.42
C PHE A 345 3.39 3.76 -4.58
N CYS A 346 2.58 3.74 -5.64
CA CYS A 346 1.52 2.77 -5.85
C CYS A 346 1.28 2.49 -7.34
N MET A 347 0.20 1.76 -7.63
CA MET A 347 -0.18 1.31 -8.97
C MET A 347 -0.24 2.41 -10.03
N GLN A 348 -0.61 3.64 -9.66
CA GLN A 348 -0.75 4.77 -10.60
C GLN A 348 0.54 5.02 -11.40
N THR A 349 1.69 4.80 -10.77
CA THR A 349 3.02 5.06 -11.35
C THR A 349 3.73 3.78 -11.79
N MET A 350 3.09 2.61 -11.64
CA MET A 350 3.68 1.33 -12.03
C MET A 350 3.60 1.13 -13.55
N GLN A 351 4.67 0.57 -14.12
CA GLN A 351 4.83 0.49 -15.58
C GLN A 351 3.82 -0.41 -16.29
N ARG A 352 3.24 -1.38 -15.58
CA ARG A 352 2.44 -2.50 -16.14
C ARG A 352 1.19 -2.80 -15.30
N THR A 353 0.64 -1.77 -14.66
CA THR A 353 -0.57 -1.91 -13.85
C THR A 353 -1.65 -0.96 -14.32
N LEU A 354 -2.81 -1.49 -14.68
CA LEU A 354 -3.92 -0.71 -15.24
C LEU A 354 -5.27 -1.23 -14.72
N VAL A 355 -6.26 -0.35 -14.78
CA VAL A 355 -7.67 -0.63 -14.55
C VAL A 355 -8.38 -0.55 -15.89
N VAL A 356 -9.20 -1.54 -16.21
CA VAL A 356 -10.08 -1.56 -17.39
C VAL A 356 -11.51 -1.41 -16.91
N ASP A 357 -12.22 -0.41 -17.42
CA ASP A 357 -13.63 -0.19 -17.10
C ASP A 357 -14.60 -0.86 -18.11
N PRO A 358 -15.91 -0.88 -17.84
CA PRO A 358 -16.91 -1.49 -18.72
C PRO A 358 -17.02 -0.87 -20.10
N PHE A 359 -16.51 0.35 -20.29
CA PHE A 359 -16.53 1.07 -21.56
C PHE A 359 -15.26 0.83 -22.37
N GLY A 360 -14.26 0.12 -21.83
CA GLY A 360 -12.95 -0.06 -22.45
C GLY A 360 -11.98 1.06 -22.11
N ASP A 361 -12.36 2.04 -21.28
CA ASP A 361 -11.43 3.07 -20.84
C ASP A 361 -10.38 2.47 -19.89
N LEU A 362 -9.13 2.88 -20.08
CA LEU A 362 -7.99 2.47 -19.27
C LEU A 362 -7.65 3.58 -18.27
N TYR A 363 -7.38 3.19 -17.02
CA TYR A 363 -6.94 4.07 -15.94
C TYR A 363 -5.72 3.50 -15.22
N ALA A 364 -4.88 4.35 -14.63
CA ALA A 364 -3.74 3.89 -13.84
C ALA A 364 -4.09 3.61 -12.37
N CYS A 365 -5.22 4.12 -11.88
CA CYS A 365 -5.68 3.99 -10.50
C CYS A 365 -7.17 3.69 -10.45
N PHE A 366 -7.59 2.80 -9.56
CA PHE A 366 -9.02 2.46 -9.41
C PHE A 366 -9.84 3.58 -8.78
N GLU A 367 -9.23 4.46 -7.98
CA GLU A 367 -9.89 5.65 -7.42
C GLU A 367 -10.14 6.74 -8.48
N GLU A 368 -9.38 6.71 -9.57
CA GLU A 368 -9.53 7.64 -10.71
C GLU A 368 -10.41 7.06 -11.83
N ALA A 369 -10.75 5.78 -11.74
CA ALA A 369 -11.53 5.09 -12.76
C ALA A 369 -12.97 5.59 -12.76
N GLY A 370 -13.36 6.20 -13.89
CA GLY A 370 -14.67 6.83 -14.05
C GLY A 370 -14.62 8.34 -14.29
N TYR A 371 -13.46 8.98 -14.12
CA TYR A 371 -13.26 10.40 -14.45
C TYR A 371 -12.66 10.53 -15.87
N PRO A 372 -13.39 11.04 -16.88
CA PRO A 372 -12.91 11.12 -18.25
C PRO A 372 -11.55 11.81 -18.44
N GLU A 373 -11.23 12.79 -17.59
CA GLU A 373 -9.98 13.55 -17.53
C GLU A 373 -8.78 12.77 -16.96
N HIS A 374 -9.03 11.60 -16.37
CA HIS A 374 -8.00 10.73 -15.79
C HIS A 374 -7.78 9.45 -16.58
N ARG A 375 -8.41 9.34 -17.75
CA ARG A 375 -8.18 8.25 -18.70
C ARG A 375 -6.73 8.28 -19.19
N VAL A 376 -6.10 7.11 -19.18
CA VAL A 376 -4.76 6.90 -19.71
C VAL A 376 -4.77 6.14 -21.02
N GLY A 377 -5.92 5.67 -21.48
CA GLY A 377 -6.06 5.01 -22.77
C GLY A 377 -7.46 4.42 -22.98
N HIS A 378 -7.60 3.65 -24.05
CA HIS A 378 -8.82 2.94 -24.40
C HIS A 378 -8.49 1.62 -25.10
N VAL A 379 -9.24 0.56 -24.79
CA VAL A 379 -9.17 -0.75 -25.44
C VAL A 379 -10.49 -1.07 -26.12
N SER A 380 -10.39 -1.48 -27.38
CA SER A 380 -11.52 -1.84 -28.23
C SER A 380 -11.22 -3.15 -28.96
N ARG A 381 -12.07 -3.52 -29.92
CA ARG A 381 -11.81 -4.64 -30.82
C ARG A 381 -10.71 -4.32 -31.83
N GLU A 382 -10.58 -3.04 -32.19
CA GLU A 382 -9.70 -2.51 -33.22
C GLU A 382 -8.27 -2.33 -32.72
N GLY A 383 -8.09 -2.10 -31.41
CA GLY A 383 -6.78 -1.91 -30.82
C GLY A 383 -6.80 -1.32 -29.41
N VAL A 384 -5.59 -0.98 -28.95
CA VAL A 384 -5.35 -0.25 -27.70
C VAL A 384 -4.67 1.06 -28.05
N GLU A 385 -5.22 2.16 -27.54
CA GLU A 385 -4.64 3.49 -27.62
C GLU A 385 -4.27 3.97 -26.21
N PHE A 386 -3.07 4.53 -26.04
CA PHE A 386 -2.66 5.19 -24.81
C PHE A 386 -2.64 6.71 -25.01
N PHE A 387 -3.15 7.44 -24.02
CA PHE A 387 -3.20 8.90 -23.99
C PHE A 387 -1.97 9.48 -23.27
N PRO A 388 -1.61 10.77 -23.47
CA PRO A 388 -0.41 11.37 -22.88
C PRO A 388 -0.28 11.24 -21.36
N LEU A 389 -1.42 11.13 -20.64
CA LEU A 389 -1.44 10.96 -19.19
C LEU A 389 -0.79 9.65 -18.74
N HIS A 390 -0.84 8.60 -19.58
CA HIS A 390 -0.18 7.32 -19.35
C HIS A 390 1.32 7.49 -19.14
N ASP A 391 1.98 8.19 -20.06
CA ASP A 391 3.43 8.40 -20.02
C ASP A 391 3.79 9.37 -18.90
N LYS A 392 2.97 10.42 -18.69
CA LYS A 392 3.14 11.34 -17.56
C LYS A 392 3.18 10.61 -16.23
N TYR A 393 2.24 9.69 -15.98
CA TYR A 393 2.21 8.92 -14.73
C TYR A 393 3.39 7.95 -14.60
N LYS A 394 3.80 7.31 -15.70
CA LYS A 394 4.95 6.40 -15.69
C LYS A 394 6.23 7.11 -15.34
N THR A 395 6.43 8.37 -15.74
CA THR A 395 7.64 9.14 -15.44
C THR A 395 7.71 9.68 -14.01
N ARG A 396 6.67 9.54 -13.18
CA ARG A 396 6.68 10.10 -11.82
C ARG A 396 7.46 9.21 -10.85
N HIS A 397 8.56 9.71 -10.29
CA HIS A 397 9.37 9.03 -9.28
C HIS A 397 10.09 10.02 -8.36
N ILE A 398 10.59 9.56 -7.20
CA ILE A 398 11.18 10.47 -6.20
C ILE A 398 12.35 11.33 -6.71
N ALA A 399 13.06 10.89 -7.75
CA ALA A 399 14.25 11.60 -8.26
C ALA A 399 13.91 12.80 -9.16
N ASN A 400 12.67 12.91 -9.66
CA ASN A 400 12.19 14.09 -10.38
C ASN A 400 11.17 14.91 -9.57
N MET A 401 11.15 14.71 -8.25
CA MET A 401 10.31 15.44 -7.30
C MET A 401 11.24 16.12 -6.30
N PRO A 402 11.56 17.43 -6.44
CA PRO A 402 12.58 18.11 -5.64
C PRO A 402 12.40 17.94 -4.12
N GLU A 403 11.18 18.09 -3.62
CA GLU A 403 10.86 17.94 -2.20
C GLU A 403 11.02 16.50 -1.70
N CYS A 404 10.83 15.50 -2.58
CA CYS A 404 11.11 14.10 -2.25
C CYS A 404 12.60 13.80 -2.28
N LEU A 405 13.35 14.44 -3.18
CA LEU A 405 14.79 14.25 -3.29
C LEU A 405 15.52 14.73 -2.02
N GLU A 406 15.03 15.79 -1.39
CA GLU A 406 15.55 16.28 -0.11
C GLU A 406 15.08 15.48 1.11
N CYS A 407 14.14 14.54 0.95
CA CYS A 407 13.47 13.87 2.06
C CYS A 407 14.26 12.65 2.56
N SER A 408 14.58 12.65 3.86
CA SER A 408 15.31 11.59 4.56
C SER A 408 14.62 10.22 4.64
N VAL A 409 13.41 10.06 4.11
CA VAL A 409 12.67 8.77 4.09
C VAL A 409 12.07 8.44 2.71
N ALA A 410 12.53 9.13 1.65
CA ALA A 410 11.94 9.02 0.32
C ALA A 410 11.90 7.59 -0.23
N LEU A 411 12.96 6.80 -0.03
CA LEU A 411 13.06 5.40 -0.47
C LEU A 411 12.24 4.39 0.37
N ALA A 412 11.70 4.81 1.51
CA ALA A 412 10.69 4.06 2.26
C ALA A 412 9.25 4.48 1.87
N CYS A 413 9.07 5.76 1.50
CA CYS A 413 7.79 6.33 1.14
C CYS A 413 7.37 6.01 -0.31
N GLY A 414 8.23 6.34 -1.29
CA GLY A 414 7.94 6.27 -2.73
C GLY A 414 7.29 7.52 -3.33
N GLY A 415 7.29 8.65 -2.64
CA GLY A 415 6.81 9.92 -3.20
C GLY A 415 5.29 10.13 -3.17
N GLN A 416 4.57 9.50 -2.23
CA GLN A 416 3.13 9.69 -1.99
C GLN A 416 2.18 9.30 -3.13
N CYS A 417 0.88 9.19 -2.80
CA CYS A 417 -0.20 8.94 -3.76
C CYS A 417 -0.33 10.13 -4.73
N GLY A 418 -0.11 9.90 -6.04
CA GLY A 418 -0.16 10.97 -7.03
C GLY A 418 -1.56 11.55 -7.24
N ALA A 419 -2.63 10.75 -7.06
CA ALA A 419 -4.01 11.23 -7.08
C ALA A 419 -4.26 12.25 -5.94
N LYS A 420 -3.84 11.92 -4.70
CA LYS A 420 -3.91 12.85 -3.56
C LYS A 420 -3.05 14.09 -3.78
N CYS A 421 -1.83 13.93 -4.30
CA CYS A 421 -0.94 15.05 -4.62
C CYS A 421 -1.64 16.02 -5.57
N ARG A 422 -2.15 15.52 -6.70
CA ARG A 422 -2.90 16.35 -7.66
C ARG A 422 -4.12 17.02 -7.04
N ALA A 423 -4.93 16.29 -6.27
CA ALA A 423 -6.11 16.85 -5.63
C ALA A 423 -5.79 18.00 -4.66
N LYS A 424 -4.64 17.95 -3.97
CA LYS A 424 -4.25 18.95 -2.96
C LYS A 424 -3.36 20.07 -3.49
N THR A 425 -2.55 19.80 -4.51
CA THR A 425 -1.53 20.75 -5.00
C THR A 425 -1.75 21.18 -6.45
N GLY A 426 -2.65 20.52 -7.18
CA GLY A 426 -2.82 20.69 -8.63
C GLY A 426 -1.76 19.96 -9.47
N ASP A 427 -0.75 19.36 -8.87
CA ASP A 427 0.36 18.71 -9.56
C ASP A 427 0.70 17.33 -8.96
N ILE A 428 0.81 16.32 -9.82
CA ILE A 428 1.21 14.99 -9.38
C ILE A 428 2.67 14.99 -8.88
N PHE A 429 3.55 15.84 -9.42
CA PHE A 429 4.98 15.88 -9.05
C PHE A 429 5.25 16.65 -7.76
N LYS A 430 4.27 17.40 -7.25
CA LYS A 430 4.38 18.12 -5.98
C LYS A 430 3.76 17.30 -4.85
N PRO A 431 4.56 16.75 -3.91
CA PRO A 431 4.06 15.81 -2.91
C PRO A 431 3.14 16.49 -1.89
N HIS A 432 2.13 15.76 -1.44
CA HIS A 432 1.35 16.06 -0.24
C HIS A 432 1.59 14.97 0.80
N CYS A 433 2.44 15.25 1.81
CA CYS A 433 3.02 14.22 2.67
C CYS A 433 2.22 13.86 3.93
N GLU A 434 1.32 14.75 4.38
CA GLU A 434 0.59 14.63 5.65
C GLU A 434 1.55 14.21 6.80
N ASP A 435 1.20 13.21 7.59
CA ASP A 435 1.99 12.66 8.70
C ASP A 435 2.88 11.48 8.29
N THR A 436 3.05 11.20 7.00
CA THR A 436 3.70 9.95 6.53
C THR A 436 5.14 9.79 7.02
N LYS A 437 5.92 10.88 7.11
CA LYS A 437 7.30 10.79 7.63
C LYS A 437 7.29 10.33 9.09
N LYS A 438 6.37 10.86 9.90
CA LYS A 438 6.18 10.45 11.29
C LYS A 438 5.80 8.97 11.36
N VAL A 439 4.82 8.53 10.56
CA VAL A 439 4.44 7.11 10.48
C VAL A 439 5.64 6.22 10.18
N ILE A 440 6.48 6.57 9.19
CA ILE A 440 7.67 5.78 8.84
C ILE A 440 8.65 5.69 10.01
N LEU A 441 8.93 6.81 10.70
CA LEU A 441 9.86 6.81 11.83
C LEU A 441 9.33 6.03 13.03
N GLU A 442 8.05 6.17 13.38
CA GLU A 442 7.40 5.35 14.40
C GLU A 442 7.39 3.87 14.00
N SER A 443 7.27 3.56 12.71
CA SER A 443 7.33 2.19 12.20
C SER A 443 8.73 1.58 12.33
N VAL A 444 9.78 2.36 12.07
CA VAL A 444 11.17 1.95 12.32
C VAL A 444 11.39 1.68 13.79
N LYS A 445 10.92 2.58 14.67
CA LYS A 445 10.99 2.43 16.13
C LYS A 445 10.29 1.15 16.59
N LEU A 446 9.06 0.92 16.14
CA LEU A 446 8.28 -0.28 16.49
C LEU A 446 8.95 -1.56 15.97
N ALA A 447 9.47 -1.55 14.75
CA ALA A 447 10.18 -2.70 14.18
C ALA A 447 11.46 -3.02 14.96
N TYR A 448 12.22 -1.99 15.37
CA TYR A 448 13.39 -2.14 16.23
C TYR A 448 13.02 -2.75 17.58
N GLN A 449 11.99 -2.23 18.25
CA GLN A 449 11.52 -2.74 19.55
C GLN A 449 11.08 -4.21 19.46
N ARG A 450 10.36 -4.58 18.40
CA ARG A 450 9.96 -5.99 18.13
C ARG A 450 11.18 -6.88 17.91
N ASN A 451 12.18 -6.41 17.18
CA ASN A 451 13.41 -7.16 16.93
C ASN A 451 14.23 -7.37 18.21
N ALA A 452 14.41 -6.32 19.02
CA ALA A 452 15.11 -6.39 20.29
C ALA A 452 14.41 -7.33 21.29
N ALA A 453 13.08 -7.28 21.37
CA ALA A 453 12.30 -8.21 22.20
C ALA A 453 12.43 -9.66 21.73
N GLY A 454 12.43 -9.91 20.41
CA GLY A 454 12.64 -11.25 19.85
C GLY A 454 14.05 -11.79 20.08
N ALA A 455 15.08 -10.94 19.99
CA ALA A 455 16.45 -11.31 20.34
C ALA A 455 16.61 -11.64 21.83
N ALA A 456 15.98 -10.85 22.71
CA ALA A 456 15.95 -11.10 24.15
C ALA A 456 15.20 -12.40 24.52
N ALA A 457 14.24 -12.83 23.70
CA ALA A 457 13.53 -14.10 23.86
C ALA A 457 14.34 -15.34 23.39
N GLY A 458 15.59 -15.16 22.92
CA GLY A 458 16.50 -16.26 22.60
C GLY A 458 16.36 -16.86 21.19
N ASP A 459 15.72 -16.16 20.26
CA ASP A 459 15.58 -16.61 18.87
C ASP A 459 16.90 -16.34 18.11
N GLY A 460 17.87 -17.25 18.27
CA GLY A 460 19.28 -17.12 17.92
C GLY A 460 19.59 -16.67 16.49
N ARG A 461 19.65 -15.35 16.28
CA ARG A 461 20.32 -14.73 15.12
C ARG A 461 21.63 -14.14 15.60
N SER A 462 22.71 -14.88 15.37
CA SER A 462 24.07 -14.45 15.64
C SER A 462 24.39 -13.12 14.94
N GLU A 463 25.04 -12.21 15.67
CA GLU A 463 25.76 -11.06 15.10
C GLU A 463 26.79 -11.54 14.08
N PRO A 464 26.87 -10.91 12.90
CA PRO A 464 28.06 -11.06 12.07
C PRO A 464 28.58 -9.74 11.50
N ASP A 465 29.89 -9.59 11.63
CA ASP A 465 30.81 -8.57 11.10
C ASP A 465 30.33 -7.73 9.91
N LEU A 466 30.41 -6.40 10.11
CA LEU A 466 29.99 -5.35 9.20
C LEU A 466 31.15 -4.85 8.34
N VAL A 467 31.06 -5.01 7.02
CA VAL A 467 31.77 -4.18 6.04
C VAL A 467 30.76 -3.60 5.06
N SER A 468 30.52 -2.29 5.16
CA SER A 468 29.73 -1.49 4.23
C SER A 468 30.45 -1.39 2.87
N ALA A 469 29.71 -1.54 1.77
CA ALA A 469 30.24 -1.47 0.40
C ALA A 469 30.15 -0.06 -0.22
N HIS A 470 30.04 0.98 0.61
CA HIS A 470 30.19 2.37 0.17
C HIS A 470 31.25 3.02 1.04
N GLY A 471 32.39 3.32 0.41
CA GLY A 471 33.55 3.94 1.05
C GLY A 471 33.28 5.35 1.55
#